data_AF-A0A9D9M876-F1
#
_entry.id   AF-A0A9D9M876-F1
#
_cell.length_a   1.000
_cell.length_b   1.000
_cell.length_c   1.000
_cell.angle_alpha   90.00
_cell.angle_beta   90.00
_cell.angle_gamma   90.00
#
_symmetry.space_group_name_H-M   'P 1'
#
loop_
_entity.id
_entity.type
_entity.pdbx_description
1 polymer ?
#
loop_
_entity_poly.entity_id
_entity_poly.type
_entity_poly.pdbx_seq_one_letter_code
_entity_poly.pdbx_strand_id
1 'polypeptide(L)'
;MNKLGFTLTELLTVVLIIGVLAAVAMPQYMRSVERARATEAMSSIKSINDAIYTYYVEKENCPTFFSQLVASLPASNTRTASIDGKHFTFALGTAPNSVPGTSCPGVMATRINSGSGYSYRIWNPYTSTSADASLELQCEPVSASDTKSRTICESLGLLRTAE
;
A
#
# COMPACT_ATOMS: atom_id res chain seq x y z
N MET A 1 26.81 24.03 48.74
CA MET A 1 26.16 23.67 47.45
C MET A 1 25.18 22.53 47.70
N ASN A 2 23.87 22.79 47.69
CA ASN A 2 22.85 21.75 47.89
C ASN A 2 22.52 21.09 46.54
N LYS A 3 22.93 19.84 46.37
CA LYS A 3 22.47 19.00 45.26
C LYS A 3 21.12 18.39 45.64
N LEU A 4 20.05 18.82 44.98
CA LEU A 4 18.76 18.15 45.01
C LEU A 4 18.92 16.82 44.24
N GLY A 5 18.98 15.71 44.98
CA GLY A 5 19.10 14.38 44.40
C GLY A 5 17.73 13.83 44.01
N PHE A 6 17.63 13.31 42.78
CA PHE A 6 16.46 12.57 42.30
C PHE A 6 16.26 11.30 43.15
N THR A 7 15.04 11.01 43.58
CA THR A 7 14.78 9.80 44.38
C THR A 7 14.65 8.57 43.48
N LEU A 8 15.11 7.41 43.95
CA LEU A 8 15.02 6.15 43.20
C LEU A 8 13.56 5.75 42.95
N THR A 9 12.66 6.12 43.88
CA THR A 9 11.21 5.91 43.77
C THR A 9 10.54 6.81 42.74
N GLU A 10 11.02 8.04 42.55
CA GLU A 10 10.54 8.90 41.44
C GLU A 10 10.90 8.29 40.09
N LEU A 11 12.15 7.84 39.93
CA LEU A 11 12.55 7.22 38.68
C LEU A 11 11.79 5.90 38.41
N LEU A 12 11.52 5.10 39.46
CA LEU A 12 10.80 3.84 39.32
C LEU A 12 9.35 4.04 38.89
N THR A 13 8.63 4.99 39.48
CA THR A 13 7.24 5.28 39.10
C THR A 13 7.13 5.86 37.69
N VAL A 14 8.11 6.67 37.26
CA VAL A 14 8.16 7.22 35.90
C VAL A 14 8.35 6.11 34.87
N VAL A 15 9.32 5.20 35.06
CA VAL A 15 9.52 4.09 34.10
C VAL A 15 8.34 3.11 34.08
N LEU A 16 7.64 2.94 35.21
CA LEU A 16 6.42 2.15 35.30
C LEU A 16 5.30 2.76 34.44
N ILE A 17 5.06 4.07 34.58
CA ILE A 17 4.02 4.76 33.80
C ILE A 17 4.37 4.75 32.30
N ILE A 18 5.62 5.05 31.93
CA ILE A 18 6.09 4.99 30.54
C ILE A 18 5.92 3.57 29.96
N GLY A 19 6.19 2.53 30.76
CA GLY A 19 6.00 1.13 30.35
C GLY A 19 4.56 0.81 29.98
N VAL A 20 3.59 1.25 30.79
CA VAL A 20 2.15 1.04 30.50
C VAL A 20 1.72 1.81 29.24
N LEU A 21 2.13 3.07 29.10
CA LEU A 21 1.81 3.88 27.92
C LEU A 21 2.41 3.27 26.64
N ALA A 22 3.65 2.78 26.70
CA ALA A 22 4.31 2.15 25.56
C ALA A 22 3.59 0.88 25.10
N ALA A 23 3.13 0.04 26.04
CA ALA A 23 2.43 -1.21 25.71
C ALA A 23 1.13 -0.98 24.93
N VAL A 24 0.37 0.07 25.25
CA VAL A 24 -0.87 0.42 24.54
C VAL A 24 -0.60 1.16 23.24
N ALA A 25 0.43 2.01 23.20
CA ALA A 25 0.74 2.84 22.04
C ALA A 25 1.37 2.05 20.88
N MET A 26 2.24 1.07 21.14
CA MET A 26 2.93 0.30 20.10
C MET A 26 2.02 -0.34 19.04
N PRO A 27 0.96 -1.09 19.38
CA PRO A 27 0.11 -1.73 18.37
C PRO A 27 -0.63 -0.70 17.50
N GLN A 28 -1.04 0.44 18.07
CA GLN A 28 -1.69 1.52 17.32
C GLN A 28 -0.70 2.21 16.37
N TYR A 29 0.53 2.47 16.84
CA TYR A 29 1.58 3.06 16.02
C TYR A 29 1.88 2.20 14.78
N MET A 30 1.99 0.88 14.94
CA MET A 30 2.24 -0.03 13.82
C MET A 30 1.14 0.03 12.75
N ARG A 31 -0.14 0.13 13.17
CA ARG A 31 -1.27 0.31 12.23
C ARG A 31 -1.21 1.66 11.52
N SER A 32 -0.83 2.73 12.22
CA SER A 32 -0.69 4.07 11.64
C SER A 32 0.42 4.12 10.58
N VAL A 33 1.59 3.53 10.89
CA VAL A 33 2.69 3.41 9.93
C VAL A 33 2.27 2.58 8.71
N GLU A 34 1.50 1.51 8.93
CA GLU A 34 1.02 0.69 7.83
C GLU A 34 0.07 1.43 6.90
N ARG A 35 -0.87 2.21 7.47
CA ARG A 35 -1.75 3.07 6.69
C ARG A 35 -0.98 4.11 5.88
N ALA A 36 0.01 4.77 6.48
CA ALA A 36 0.84 5.75 5.77
C ALA A 36 1.56 5.12 4.57
N ARG A 37 2.12 3.91 4.72
CA ARG A 37 2.75 3.15 3.63
C ARG A 37 1.73 2.75 2.56
N ALA A 38 0.52 2.35 2.94
CA ALA A 38 -0.54 2.05 1.99
C ALA A 38 -0.92 3.30 1.18
N THR A 39 -1.07 4.47 1.81
CA THR A 39 -1.33 5.74 1.11
C THR A 39 -0.23 6.09 0.11
N GLU A 40 1.04 5.85 0.45
CA GLU A 40 2.17 6.01 -0.49
C GLU A 40 2.04 5.08 -1.71
N ALA A 41 1.65 3.82 -1.49
CA ALA A 41 1.41 2.87 -2.56
C ALA A 41 0.19 3.27 -3.41
N MET A 42 -0.87 3.79 -2.81
CA MET A 42 -2.06 4.29 -3.53
C MET A 42 -1.69 5.43 -4.49
N SER A 43 -0.89 6.39 -4.03
CA SER A 43 -0.36 7.49 -4.87
C SER A 43 0.50 6.96 -6.01
N SER A 44 1.35 5.96 -5.73
CA SER A 44 2.18 5.31 -6.74
C SER A 44 1.33 4.58 -7.80
N ILE A 45 0.30 3.83 -7.37
CA ILE A 45 -0.65 3.14 -8.28
C ILE A 45 -1.34 4.14 -9.20
N LYS A 46 -1.81 5.27 -8.68
CA LYS A 46 -2.44 6.31 -9.49
C LYS A 46 -1.46 6.86 -10.54
N SER A 47 -0.25 7.22 -10.12
CA SER A 47 0.80 7.71 -11.02
C SER A 47 1.15 6.70 -12.12
N ILE A 48 1.21 5.41 -11.79
CA ILE A 48 1.47 4.35 -12.77
C ILE A 48 0.30 4.20 -13.74
N ASN A 49 -0.95 4.22 -13.26
CA ASN A 49 -2.12 4.13 -14.15
C ASN A 49 -2.22 5.32 -15.10
N ASP A 50 -1.92 6.54 -14.64
CA ASP A 50 -1.87 7.73 -15.50
C ASP A 50 -0.74 7.59 -16.56
N ALA A 51 0.39 6.99 -16.20
CA ALA A 51 1.46 6.67 -17.14
C ALA A 51 1.06 5.57 -18.15
N ILE A 52 0.31 4.55 -17.73
CA ILE A 52 -0.26 3.52 -18.63
C ILE A 52 -1.18 4.17 -19.65
N TYR A 53 -2.07 5.06 -19.18
CA TYR A 53 -2.97 5.81 -20.06
C TYR A 53 -2.19 6.64 -21.09
N THR A 54 -1.20 7.41 -20.64
CA THR A 54 -0.37 8.25 -21.53
C THR A 54 0.36 7.39 -22.57
N TYR A 55 0.97 6.29 -22.15
CA TYR A 55 1.65 5.36 -23.06
C TYR A 55 0.69 4.75 -24.09
N TYR A 56 -0.51 4.37 -23.66
CA TYR A 56 -1.53 3.81 -24.54
C TYR A 56 -1.99 4.82 -25.60
N VAL A 57 -2.18 6.09 -25.23
CA VAL A 57 -2.54 7.16 -26.17
C VAL A 57 -1.43 7.40 -27.21
N GLU A 58 -0.16 7.27 -26.84
CA GLU A 58 0.97 7.49 -27.75
C GLU A 58 1.29 6.30 -28.66
N LYS A 59 1.10 5.07 -28.17
CA LYS A 59 1.56 3.85 -28.84
C LYS A 59 0.44 2.92 -29.29
N GLU A 60 -0.81 3.20 -28.89
CA GLU A 60 -1.99 2.36 -29.11
C GLU A 60 -1.81 0.91 -28.61
N ASN A 61 -0.86 0.69 -27.69
CA ASN A 61 -0.52 -0.62 -27.16
C ASN A 61 -0.24 -0.54 -25.66
N CYS A 62 -0.39 -1.66 -24.98
CA CYS A 62 -0.22 -1.73 -23.54
C CYS A 62 1.24 -1.93 -23.14
N PRO A 63 1.70 -1.26 -22.06
CA PRO A 63 3.05 -1.45 -21.56
C PRO A 63 3.17 -2.85 -20.95
N THR A 64 4.23 -3.55 -21.33
CA THR A 64 4.60 -4.87 -20.79
C THR A 64 5.69 -4.75 -19.72
N PHE A 65 6.46 -3.66 -19.73
CA PHE A 65 7.57 -3.43 -18.82
C PHE A 65 7.49 -2.02 -18.21
N PHE A 66 7.94 -1.89 -16.96
CA PHE A 66 8.05 -0.59 -16.28
C PHE A 66 8.98 0.40 -17.00
N SER A 67 9.95 -0.07 -17.80
CA SER A 67 10.86 0.78 -18.56
C SER A 67 10.17 1.57 -19.68
N GLN A 68 8.96 1.16 -20.07
CA GLN A 68 8.15 1.85 -21.07
C GLN A 68 7.30 2.97 -20.47
N LEU A 69 7.13 2.96 -19.15
CA LEU A 69 6.39 3.94 -18.40
C LEU A 69 7.38 5.03 -17.95
N VAL A 70 7.01 6.30 -18.13
CA VAL A 70 7.79 7.45 -17.61
C VAL A 70 7.54 7.64 -16.10
N ALA A 71 7.27 6.56 -15.38
CA ALA A 71 7.05 6.60 -13.94
C ALA A 71 8.41 6.50 -13.25
N SER A 72 8.84 7.58 -12.59
CA SER A 72 10.02 7.55 -11.71
C SER A 72 9.70 6.70 -10.49
N LEU A 73 9.92 5.39 -10.60
CA LEU A 73 9.78 4.45 -9.49
C LEU A 73 11.18 4.07 -9.01
N PRO A 74 11.40 3.95 -7.68
CA PRO A 74 12.70 3.61 -7.11
C PRO A 74 13.02 2.12 -7.29
N ALA A 75 13.08 1.66 -8.54
CA ALA A 75 13.30 0.25 -8.89
C ALA A 75 14.64 0.05 -9.61
N SER A 76 15.40 -0.95 -9.15
CA SER A 76 16.74 -1.30 -9.66
C SER A 76 16.71 -2.01 -11.02
N ASN A 77 15.54 -2.47 -11.48
CA ASN A 77 15.36 -3.10 -12.78
C ASN A 77 13.95 -2.83 -13.30
N THR A 78 13.83 -2.05 -14.37
CA THR A 78 12.55 -1.64 -14.96
C THR A 78 12.14 -2.49 -16.16
N ARG A 79 12.99 -3.44 -16.60
CA ARG A 79 12.70 -4.33 -17.75
C ARG A 79 11.85 -5.55 -17.39
N THR A 80 11.04 -5.42 -16.35
CA THR A 80 10.16 -6.45 -15.82
C THR A 80 8.74 -5.90 -15.70
N ALA A 81 7.75 -6.79 -15.74
CA ALA A 81 6.35 -6.44 -15.46
C ALA A 81 6.08 -6.25 -13.96
N SER A 82 7.06 -6.55 -13.10
CA SER A 82 7.00 -6.43 -11.64
C SER A 82 8.23 -5.73 -11.11
N ILE A 83 8.05 -4.79 -10.20
CA ILE A 83 9.13 -4.08 -9.51
C ILE A 83 8.91 -4.10 -8.00
N ASP A 84 9.98 -4.25 -7.25
CA ASP A 84 9.94 -4.13 -5.80
C ASP A 84 10.20 -2.69 -5.38
N GLY A 85 9.19 -2.07 -4.79
CA GLY A 85 9.36 -0.86 -4.00
C GLY A 85 9.82 -1.19 -2.58
N LYS A 86 9.98 -0.16 -1.74
CA LYS A 86 10.45 -0.31 -0.36
C LYS A 86 9.55 -1.19 0.51
N HIS A 87 8.24 -1.12 0.29
CA HIS A 87 7.23 -1.80 1.13
C HIS A 87 6.20 -2.60 0.32
N PHE A 88 6.12 -2.36 -0.99
CA PHE A 88 5.14 -2.95 -1.89
C PHE A 88 5.85 -3.37 -3.17
N THR A 89 5.40 -4.48 -3.74
CA THR A 89 5.76 -4.93 -5.07
C THR A 89 4.65 -4.52 -6.03
N PHE A 90 4.98 -3.77 -7.08
CA PHE A 90 4.02 -3.32 -8.09
C PHE A 90 4.12 -4.21 -9.32
N ALA A 91 2.99 -4.72 -9.81
CA ALA A 91 2.94 -5.57 -10.99
C ALA A 91 1.94 -5.04 -12.02
N LEU A 92 2.41 -4.81 -13.24
CA LEU A 92 1.59 -4.49 -14.42
C LEU A 92 0.85 -5.74 -14.89
N GLY A 93 -0.30 -5.56 -15.53
CA GLY A 93 -0.98 -6.68 -16.18
C GLY A 93 -1.68 -7.66 -15.25
N THR A 94 -1.72 -7.36 -13.95
CA THR A 94 -2.24 -8.28 -12.93
C THR A 94 -3.56 -7.84 -12.33
N ALA A 95 -3.96 -6.57 -12.53
CA ALA A 95 -5.30 -6.14 -12.18
C ALA A 95 -6.31 -6.80 -13.16
N PRO A 96 -7.45 -7.31 -12.67
CA PRO A 96 -8.41 -8.04 -13.49
C PRO A 96 -9.12 -7.15 -14.52
N ASN A 97 -9.11 -5.83 -14.34
CA ASN A 97 -9.80 -4.89 -15.22
C ASN A 97 -8.83 -3.88 -15.85
N SER A 98 -9.28 -3.24 -16.94
CA SER A 98 -8.48 -2.31 -17.73
C SER A 98 -8.56 -0.86 -17.23
N VAL A 99 -7.45 -0.11 -17.33
CA VAL A 99 -7.39 1.33 -17.00
C VAL A 99 -8.44 2.10 -17.83
N PRO A 100 -9.21 3.04 -17.25
CA PRO A 100 -10.32 3.70 -17.92
C PRO A 100 -9.84 4.42 -19.18
N GLY A 101 -10.61 4.30 -20.26
CA GLY A 101 -10.24 4.84 -21.56
C GLY A 101 -9.13 4.06 -22.28
N THR A 102 -8.71 2.90 -21.77
CA THR A 102 -7.74 2.01 -22.42
C THR A 102 -8.22 0.57 -22.44
N SER A 103 -7.64 -0.27 -23.29
CA SER A 103 -7.77 -1.74 -23.20
C SER A 103 -6.74 -2.37 -22.26
N CYS A 104 -5.89 -1.58 -21.60
CA CYS A 104 -4.73 -2.08 -20.88
C CYS A 104 -5.04 -2.49 -19.45
N PRO A 105 -4.58 -3.66 -19.01
CA PRO A 105 -4.75 -4.08 -17.62
C PRO A 105 -4.05 -3.11 -16.66
N GLY A 106 -4.68 -2.85 -15.52
CA GLY A 106 -4.14 -1.95 -14.50
C GLY A 106 -2.93 -2.53 -13.75
N VAL A 107 -2.39 -1.69 -12.86
CA VAL A 107 -1.36 -2.08 -11.90
C VAL A 107 -1.97 -2.54 -10.58
N MET A 108 -1.30 -3.46 -9.92
CA MET A 108 -1.63 -3.88 -8.57
C MET A 108 -0.38 -3.86 -7.69
N ALA A 109 -0.54 -3.30 -6.49
CA ALA A 109 0.49 -3.26 -5.46
C ALA A 109 0.24 -4.39 -4.46
N THR A 110 1.20 -5.29 -4.30
CA THR A 110 1.14 -6.39 -3.34
C THR A 110 2.08 -6.09 -2.18
N ARG A 111 1.60 -6.34 -0.96
CA ARG A 111 2.41 -6.25 0.25
C ARG A 111 2.44 -7.58 0.96
N ILE A 112 3.64 -8.05 1.24
CA ILE A 112 3.89 -9.29 1.99
C ILE A 112 4.77 -8.94 3.18
N ASN A 113 4.28 -9.19 4.40
CA ASN A 113 5.08 -9.07 5.60
C ASN A 113 5.09 -10.40 6.36
N SER A 114 6.11 -11.22 6.07
CA SER A 114 6.26 -12.55 6.70
C SER A 114 6.52 -12.48 8.20
N GLY A 115 7.15 -11.40 8.70
CA GLY A 115 7.42 -11.23 10.14
C GLY A 115 6.18 -10.91 10.97
N SER A 116 5.23 -10.16 10.40
CA SER A 116 3.96 -9.81 11.04
C SER A 116 2.80 -10.74 10.64
N GLY A 117 3.01 -11.57 9.61
CA GLY A 117 2.07 -12.58 9.12
C GLY A 117 0.83 -11.99 8.45
N TYR A 118 0.99 -10.97 7.60
CA TYR A 118 -0.09 -10.43 6.77
C TYR A 118 0.36 -10.25 5.32
N SER A 119 -0.56 -10.45 4.38
CA SER A 119 -0.36 -10.24 2.96
C SER A 119 -1.63 -9.72 2.28
N TYR A 120 -1.57 -8.54 1.68
CA TYR A 120 -2.72 -7.90 1.01
C TYR A 120 -2.30 -7.22 -0.31
N ARG A 121 -3.30 -6.92 -1.13
CA ARG A 121 -3.14 -6.29 -2.45
C ARG A 121 -4.02 -5.05 -2.51
N ILE A 122 -3.51 -4.01 -3.15
CA ILE A 122 -4.26 -2.80 -3.49
C ILE A 122 -4.25 -2.66 -5.01
N TRP A 123 -5.42 -2.39 -5.60
CA TRP A 123 -5.57 -2.19 -7.04
C TRP A 123 -6.84 -1.38 -7.31
N ASN A 124 -7.01 -0.89 -8.53
CA ASN A 124 -8.23 -0.17 -8.92
C ASN A 124 -9.15 -1.09 -9.76
N PRO A 125 -10.40 -1.36 -9.34
CA PRO A 125 -11.38 -2.14 -10.08
C PRO A 125 -12.13 -1.24 -11.03
N TYR A 126 -11.53 -1.03 -12.19
CA TYR A 126 -12.22 -0.32 -13.26
C TYR A 126 -13.41 -1.17 -13.74
N THR A 127 -14.65 -0.74 -13.56
CA THR A 127 -15.84 -1.53 -13.94
C THR A 127 -16.69 -0.91 -15.02
N SER A 128 -16.23 0.15 -15.70
CA SER A 128 -16.90 0.61 -16.91
C SER A 128 -15.96 1.29 -17.89
N THR A 129 -16.32 1.16 -19.16
CA THR A 129 -15.74 1.83 -20.33
C THR A 129 -15.91 3.36 -20.31
N SER A 130 -16.49 3.94 -19.26
CA SER A 130 -16.65 5.38 -19.07
C SER A 130 -15.56 5.97 -18.19
N ALA A 131 -15.08 7.16 -18.56
CA ALA A 131 -14.08 7.96 -17.83
C ALA A 131 -14.49 8.31 -16.38
N ASP A 132 -15.75 8.07 -16.01
CA ASP A 132 -16.34 8.35 -14.70
C ASP A 132 -16.35 7.12 -13.75
N ALA A 133 -15.76 5.99 -14.14
CA ALA A 133 -15.62 4.84 -13.23
C ALA A 133 -14.84 5.29 -11.98
N SER A 134 -15.48 5.20 -10.81
CA SER A 134 -14.92 5.60 -9.53
C SER A 134 -13.49 5.08 -9.42
N LEU A 135 -12.52 5.99 -9.31
CA LEU A 135 -11.11 5.66 -9.12
C LEU A 135 -10.83 5.05 -7.73
N GLU A 136 -11.85 4.49 -7.08
CA GLU A 136 -11.79 3.94 -5.75
C GLU A 136 -10.96 2.67 -5.78
N LEU A 137 -9.77 2.79 -5.19
CA LEU A 137 -8.88 1.68 -4.96
C LEU A 137 -9.58 0.65 -4.07
N GLN A 138 -9.43 -0.62 -4.42
CA GLN A 138 -9.82 -1.74 -3.58
C GLN A 138 -8.61 -2.40 -2.96
N CYS A 139 -8.84 -2.98 -1.79
CA CYS A 139 -7.89 -3.76 -1.02
C CYS A 139 -8.50 -5.12 -0.70
N GLU A 140 -7.74 -6.17 -0.96
CA GLU A 140 -8.12 -7.55 -0.62
C GLU A 140 -6.93 -8.31 -0.03
N PRO A 141 -7.17 -9.26 0.89
CA PRO A 141 -6.11 -10.13 1.38
C PRO A 141 -5.66 -11.10 0.27
N VAL A 142 -4.38 -11.46 0.22
CA VAL A 142 -3.85 -12.44 -0.75
C VAL A 142 -4.43 -13.83 -0.51
N SER A 143 -4.74 -14.16 0.74
CA SER A 143 -5.50 -15.34 1.13
C SER A 143 -6.80 -14.91 1.81
N ALA A 144 -7.94 -15.47 1.39
CA ALA A 144 -9.24 -15.14 1.98
C ALA A 144 -9.32 -15.41 3.50
N SER A 145 -8.50 -16.32 4.01
CA SER A 145 -8.42 -16.66 5.44
C SER A 145 -7.55 -15.71 6.29
N ASP A 146 -6.86 -14.74 5.68
CA ASP A 146 -5.97 -13.84 6.40
C ASP A 146 -6.76 -12.67 7.05
N THR A 147 -7.23 -12.90 8.28
CA THR A 147 -7.99 -11.93 9.06
C THR A 147 -7.20 -10.64 9.36
N LYS A 148 -5.88 -10.72 9.50
CA LYS A 148 -5.04 -9.54 9.76
C LYS A 148 -5.06 -8.61 8.55
N SER A 149 -4.86 -9.17 7.37
CA SER A 149 -4.94 -8.44 6.11
C SER A 149 -6.31 -7.83 5.86
N ARG A 150 -7.39 -8.57 6.17
CA ARG A 150 -8.76 -8.03 6.13
C ARG A 150 -8.91 -6.80 7.02
N THR A 151 -8.46 -6.90 8.27
CA THR A 151 -8.52 -5.78 9.23
C THR A 151 -7.72 -4.57 8.72
N ILE A 152 -6.58 -4.78 8.05
CA ILE A 152 -5.81 -3.70 7.44
C ILE A 152 -6.61 -3.03 6.32
N CYS A 153 -7.15 -3.81 5.38
CA CYS A 153 -7.98 -3.29 4.29
C CYS A 153 -9.22 -2.54 4.80
N GLU A 154 -9.89 -3.06 5.83
CA GLU A 154 -11.01 -2.38 6.50
C GLU A 154 -10.56 -1.06 7.13
N SER A 155 -9.40 -1.06 7.78
CA SER A 155 -8.83 0.14 8.38
C SER A 155 -8.50 1.22 7.34
N LEU A 156 -8.29 0.84 6.09
CA LEU A 156 -8.05 1.76 4.96
C LEU A 156 -9.36 2.27 4.35
N GLY A 157 -10.50 1.68 4.69
CA GLY A 157 -11.79 1.96 4.04
C GLY A 157 -11.88 1.42 2.61
N LEU A 158 -10.99 0.50 2.22
CA LEU A 158 -10.89 0.00 0.85
C LEU A 158 -11.21 -1.49 0.74
N LEU A 159 -11.70 -2.13 1.81
CA LEU A 159 -11.99 -3.57 1.77
C LEU A 159 -12.97 -3.85 0.63
N ARG A 160 -12.56 -4.72 -0.30
CA ARG A 160 -13.45 -5.21 -1.35
C ARG A 160 -14.65 -5.92 -0.73
N THR A 161 -15.84 -5.35 -0.89
CA THR A 161 -17.11 -5.99 -0.57
C THR A 161 -17.46 -6.93 -1.71
N ALA A 162 -17.67 -8.22 -1.39
CA ALA A 162 -18.22 -9.15 -2.36
C ALA A 162 -19.71 -8.80 -2.52
N GLU A 163 -20.07 -8.19 -3.65
CA GLU A 163 -21.45 -8.14 -4.14
C GLU A 163 -21.66 -9.29 -5.13
#